data_AF-A0A1E5BKC0-F1
#
_entry.id   AF-A0A1E5BKC0-F1
#
_cell.length_a   1.000
_cell.length_b   1.000
_cell.length_c   1.000
_cell.angle_alpha   90.00
_cell.angle_beta   90.00
_cell.angle_gamma   90.00
#
_symmetry.space_group_name_H-M   'P 1'
#
loop_
_entity.id
_entity.type
_entity.pdbx_description
1 polymer ?
#
loop_
_entity_poly.entity_id
_entity_poly.type
_entity_poly.pdbx_seq_one_letter_code
_entity_poly.pdbx_strand_id
1 'polypeptide(L)' 'MKTFTAEELISAIRSADSLAELKRMVGTTNDLVKQSSDRIAEIDRINDQHGYDIDTMPWQVSERYKTLQAEQDAFESVYC' A
#
# COMPACT_ATOMS: atom_id res chain seq x y z
N MET A 1 -6.09 8.94 -10.22
CA MET A 1 -5.95 7.47 -10.38
C MET A 1 -6.07 7.17 -11.88
N LYS A 2 -5.09 6.50 -12.49
CA LYS A 2 -5.20 6.11 -13.91
C LYS A 2 -5.83 4.72 -13.94
N THR A 3 -7.12 4.64 -14.25
CA THR A 3 -7.79 3.36 -14.51
C THR A 3 -7.33 2.88 -15.88
N PHE A 4 -6.67 1.72 -15.93
CA PHE A 4 -6.28 1.12 -17.20
C PHE A 4 -7.45 0.33 -17.77
N THR A 5 -7.71 0.50 -19.07
CA THR A 5 -8.62 -0.36 -19.82
C THR A 5 -7.99 -1.74 -20.05
N ALA A 6 -8.82 -2.73 -20.35
CA ALA A 6 -8.33 -4.08 -20.68
C ALA A 6 -7.34 -4.07 -21.86
N GLU A 7 -7.56 -3.19 -22.85
CA GLU A 7 -6.68 -3.05 -24.01
C GLU A 7 -5.32 -2.45 -23.63
N GLU A 8 -5.29 -1.46 -22.74
CA GLU A 8 -4.03 -0.89 -22.22
C GLU A 8 -3.24 -1.92 -21.42
N LEU A 9 -3.90 -2.76 -20.61
CA LEU A 9 -3.25 -3.85 -19.88
C LEU A 9 -2.67 -4.89 -20.82
N ILE A 10 -3.43 -5.33 -21.83
CA ILE A 10 -2.95 -6.29 -22.84
C ILE A 10 -1.76 -5.73 -23.61
N SER A 11 -1.81 -4.44 -23.98
CA SER A 11 -0.71 -3.76 -24.66
C SER A 11 0.55 -3.71 -23.80
N ALA A 12 0.42 -3.37 -22.52
CA ALA A 12 1.53 -3.34 -21.58
C ALA A 12 2.14 -4.74 -21.36
N ILE A 13 1.31 -5.79 -21.22
CA ILE A 13 1.79 -7.18 -21.09
C ILE A 13 2.58 -7.61 -22.32
N ARG A 14 2.11 -7.25 -23.52
CA ARG A 14 2.79 -7.63 -24.78
C ARG A 14 4.08 -6.85 -25.01
N SER A 15 4.18 -5.65 -24.44
CA SER A 15 5.31 -4.75 -24.68
C SER A 15 6.40 -4.84 -23.62
N ALA A 16 6.09 -5.39 -22.44
CA ALA A 16 7.06 -5.53 -21.36
C ALA A 16 7.97 -6.75 -21.59
N ASP A 17 9.29 -6.54 -21.56
CA ASP A 17 10.29 -7.61 -21.69
C ASP A 17 10.50 -8.36 -20.36
N SER A 18 9.97 -7.82 -19.25
CA SER A 18 10.06 -8.43 -17.92
C SER A 18 8.91 -8.06 -17.01
N LEU A 19 8.70 -8.85 -15.95
CA LEU A 19 7.72 -8.54 -14.91
C LEU A 19 8.01 -7.20 -14.21
N ALA A 20 9.29 -6.83 -14.06
CA ALA A 20 9.69 -5.56 -13.46
C ALA A 20 9.30 -4.36 -14.35
N GLU A 21 9.46 -4.51 -15.66
CA GLU A 21 9.03 -3.52 -16.64
C GLU A 21 7.50 -3.41 -16.69
N LEU A 22 6.79 -4.55 -16.71
CA LEU A 22 5.33 -4.57 -16.63
C LEU A 22 4.83 -3.84 -15.38
N LYS A 23 5.44 -4.10 -14.22
CA LYS A 23 5.15 -3.39 -12.97
C LYS A 23 5.44 -1.88 -13.06
N ARG A 24 6.42 -1.43 -13.84
CA ARG A 24 6.60 0.03 -14.09
C ARG A 24 5.53 0.59 -15.03
N MET A 25 5.05 -0.19 -15.98
CA MET A 25 4.07 0.26 -16.97
C MET A 25 2.66 0.36 -16.40
N VAL A 26 2.26 -0.59 -15.55
CA VAL A 26 0.88 -0.71 -15.02
C VAL A 26 0.78 -0.86 -13.50
N GLY A 27 1.91 -0.99 -12.80
CA GLY A 27 1.93 -1.07 -11.34
C GLY A 27 2.01 0.29 -10.67
N THR A 28 2.04 0.26 -9.34
CA THR A 28 2.12 1.46 -8.50
C THR A 28 3.49 2.16 -8.63
N THR A 29 3.54 3.47 -8.42
CA THR A 29 4.81 4.23 -8.54
C THR A 29 5.76 3.90 -7.38
N ASN A 30 7.06 4.06 -7.59
CA ASN A 30 8.07 3.89 -6.52
C ASN A 30 7.73 4.73 -5.27
N ASP A 31 7.15 5.91 -5.45
CA ASP A 31 6.72 6.76 -4.34
C ASP A 31 5.56 6.16 -3.55
N LEU A 32 4.58 5.54 -4.22
CA LEU A 32 3.47 4.87 -3.56
C LEU A 32 3.91 3.59 -2.84
N VAL A 33 4.86 2.84 -3.41
CA VAL A 33 5.51 1.70 -2.73
C VAL A 33 6.26 2.16 -1.49
N LYS A 34 6.99 3.29 -1.59
CA LYS A 34 7.69 3.88 -0.45
C LYS A 34 6.71 4.31 0.64
N GLN A 35 5.64 5.00 0.28
CA GLN A 35 4.59 5.38 1.23
C GLN A 35 3.95 4.17 1.92
N SER A 36 3.75 3.07 1.19
CA SER A 36 3.29 1.79 1.76
C SER A 36 4.28 1.23 2.77
N SER A 37 5.57 1.21 2.43
CA SER A 37 6.63 0.77 3.35
C SER A 37 6.70 1.65 4.61
N ASP A 38 6.56 2.97 4.46
CA ASP A 38 6.58 3.93 5.57
C ASP A 38 5.37 3.75 6.49
N ARG A 39 4.17 3.46 5.94
CA ARG A 39 2.96 3.16 6.73
C ARG A 39 3.12 1.89 7.55
N ILE A 40 3.60 0.80 6.93
CA ILE A 40 3.85 -0.47 7.62
C ILE A 40 4.84 -0.25 8.78
N ALA A 41 5.94 0.47 8.52
CA ALA A 41 6.94 0.75 9.54
C ALA A 41 6.42 1.63 10.70
N GLU A 42 5.40 2.47 10.48
CA GLU A 42 4.73 3.21 11.56
C GLU A 42 3.75 2.31 12.33
N ILE A 43 2.98 1.47 11.64
CA ILE A 43 2.07 0.48 12.25
C ILE A 43 2.86 -0.44 13.19
N ASP A 44 3.98 -0.98 12.71
CA ASP A 44 4.86 -1.84 13.51
C ASP A 44 5.41 -1.10 14.73
N ARG A 45 5.85 0.15 14.58
CA ARG A 45 6.31 0.97 15.71
C ARG A 45 5.22 1.23 16.75
N ILE A 46 3.99 1.47 16.32
CA ILE A 46 2.86 1.65 17.25
C ILE A 46 2.59 0.33 18.00
N ASN A 47 2.58 -0.79 17.29
CA ASN A 47 2.38 -2.12 17.88
C ASN A 47 3.49 -2.48 18.87
N ASP A 48 4.75 -2.17 18.57
CA ASP A 48 5.88 -2.41 19.48
C ASP A 48 5.77 -1.59 20.77
N GLN A 49 5.21 -0.39 20.71
CA GLN A 49 5.10 0.51 21.86
C GLN A 49 3.87 0.25 22.72
N HIS A 50 2.75 -0.15 22.10
CA HIS A 50 1.45 -0.21 22.77
C HIS A 50 0.79 -1.59 22.73
N GLY A 51 1.40 -2.58 22.07
CA GLY A 51 0.81 -3.88 21.81
C GLY A 51 -0.17 -3.85 20.63
N TYR A 52 -0.68 -5.02 20.26
CA TYR A 52 -1.63 -5.17 19.13
C TYR A 52 -3.09 -4.95 19.52
N ASP A 53 -3.39 -4.81 20.83
CA ASP A 53 -4.75 -4.58 21.31
C ASP A 53 -5.10 -3.08 21.25
N ILE A 54 -5.81 -2.69 20.19
CA ILE A 54 -6.19 -1.31 19.91
C ILE A 54 -7.02 -0.70 21.05
N ASP A 55 -7.82 -1.51 21.76
CA ASP A 55 -8.68 -1.03 22.84
C ASP A 55 -7.88 -0.62 24.08
N THR A 56 -6.62 -1.09 24.19
CA THR A 56 -5.70 -0.73 25.27
C THR A 56 -4.80 0.46 24.93
N MET A 57 -4.78 0.89 23.66
CA MET A 57 -3.97 2.02 23.22
C MET A 57 -4.56 3.35 23.72
N PRO A 58 -3.72 4.38 23.98
CA PRO A 58 -4.23 5.73 24.17
C PRO A 58 -5.08 6.15 22.97
N TRP A 59 -6.23 6.81 23.21
CA TRP A 59 -7.20 7.13 22.16
C TRP A 59 -6.58 7.75 20.90
N GLN A 60 -5.68 8.73 21.06
CA GLN A 60 -4.99 9.40 19.95
C GLN A 60 -4.12 8.44 19.12
N VAL A 61 -3.49 7.46 19.78
CA VAL A 61 -2.69 6.42 19.13
C VAL A 61 -3.60 5.44 18.39
N SER A 62 -4.70 5.03 19.02
CA SER A 62 -5.67 4.12 18.42
C SER A 62 -6.29 4.69 17.13
N GLU A 63 -6.62 5.99 17.10
CA GLU A 63 -7.18 6.65 15.92
C GLU A 63 -6.16 6.78 14.78
N ARG A 64 -4.90 7.08 15.13
CA ARG A 64 -3.81 7.11 14.16
C ARG A 64 -3.54 5.71 13.59
N TYR A 65 -3.51 4.68 14.44
CA TYR A 65 -3.35 3.30 14.02
C TYR A 65 -4.44 2.88 13.02
N LYS A 66 -5.71 3.10 13.36
CA LYS A 66 -6.84 2.79 12.47
C LYS A 66 -6.75 3.50 11.13
N THR A 67 -6.32 4.76 11.12
CA THR A 67 -6.15 5.54 9.89
C THR A 67 -5.05 4.94 9.02
N LEU A 68 -3.88 4.65 9.60
CA LEU A 68 -2.77 4.04 8.87
C LEU A 68 -3.13 2.66 8.33
N GLN A 69 -3.82 1.85 9.14
CA GLN A 69 -4.31 0.53 8.74
C GLN A 69 -5.29 0.66 7.57
N ALA A 70 -6.28 1.56 7.65
CA ALA A 70 -7.23 1.78 6.56
C ALA A 70 -6.57 2.27 5.26
N GLU A 71 -5.58 3.15 5.36
CA GLU A 71 -4.78 3.61 4.21
C GLU A 71 -3.96 2.46 3.59
N GLN A 72 -3.40 1.59 4.43
CA GLN A 72 -2.63 0.45 3.98
C GLN A 72 -3.52 -0.62 3.35
N ASP A 73 -4.65 -0.96 3.96
CA ASP A 73 -5.63 -1.89 3.41
C ASP A 73 -6.16 -1.38 2.06
N ALA A 74 -6.40 -0.07 1.93
CA ALA A 74 -6.80 0.54 0.67
C ALA A 74 -5.71 0.41 -0.40
N PHE A 75 -4.43 0.63 -0.04
CA PHE A 75 -3.31 0.41 -0.95
C PHE A 75 -3.21 -1.06 -1.38
N GLU A 76 -3.25 -1.99 -0.44
CA GLU A 76 -3.14 -3.43 -0.70
C GLU A 76 -4.28 -3.94 -1.55
N SER A 77 -5.53 -3.50 -1.30
CA SER A 77 -6.70 -3.88 -2.12
C SER A 77 -6.57 -3.54 -3.61
N VAL A 78 -5.70 -2.59 -3.96
CA VAL A 78 -5.47 -2.14 -5.33
C VAL A 78 -4.21 -2.76 -5.94
N TYR A 79 -3.20 -3.07 -5.13
CA TYR A 79 -1.85 -3.37 -5.61
C TYR A 79 -1.24 -4.71 -5.13
N CYS A 80 -1.91 -5.47 -4.25
CA CYS A 80 -1.44 -6.74 -3.69
C CYS A 80 -2.50 -7.83 -3.84
#